data_AF-F3G937-F1
#
_entry.id   AF-F3G937-F1
#
_cell.length_a   1.000
_cell.length_b   1.000
_cell.length_c   1.000
_cell.angle_alpha   90.00
_cell.angle_beta   90.00
_cell.angle_gamma   90.00
#
_symmetry.space_group_name_H-M   'P 1'
#
loop_
_entity.id
_entity.type
_entity.pdbx_description
1 polymer ?
#
loop_
_entity_poly.entity_id
_entity_poly.type
_entity_poly.pdbx_seq_one_letter_code
_entity_poly.pdbx_strand_id
1 'polypeptide(L)'
;GNTAAQEVESFDRVILPAAQRAVDTATRGFEMGKFGFLEVLDAQRTLISARSQYLESLATATDARVAIERIHGDLNRFSLNP
;
A
#
# COMPACT_ATOMS: atom_id res chain seq x y z
N GLY A 1 9.27 -0.33 11.77
CA GLY A 1 8.56 -1.63 11.75
C GLY A 1 7.07 -1.45 11.97
N ASN A 2 6.64 -0.98 13.14
CA ASN A 2 5.22 -0.89 13.48
C ASN A 2 4.42 0.03 12.52
N THR A 3 4.98 1.18 12.15
CA THR A 3 4.34 2.14 11.22
C THR A 3 4.14 1.58 9.81
N ALA A 4 5.14 0.89 9.24
CA ALA A 4 5.05 0.35 7.87
C ALA A 4 4.01 -0.79 7.77
N ALA A 5 3.90 -1.64 8.80
CA ALA A 5 2.86 -2.67 8.85
C ALA A 5 1.45 -2.06 8.99
N GLN A 6 1.31 -1.00 9.78
CA GLN A 6 0.05 -0.25 9.92
C GLN A 6 -0.33 0.47 8.61
N GLU A 7 0.64 1.00 7.88
CA GLU A 7 0.40 1.59 6.55
C GLU A 7 -0.11 0.56 5.55
N VAL A 8 0.52 -0.62 5.47
CA VAL A 8 0.07 -1.74 4.63
C VAL A 8 -1.39 -2.11 4.96
N GLU A 9 -1.73 -2.20 6.24
CA GLU A 9 -3.11 -2.50 6.69
C GLU A 9 -4.11 -1.38 6.31
N SER A 10 -3.70 -0.12 6.41
CA SER A 10 -4.52 1.04 6.00
C SER A 10 -4.79 1.03 4.49
N PHE A 11 -3.77 0.73 3.69
CA PHE A 11 -3.93 0.60 2.24
C PHE A 11 -4.90 -0.51 1.86
N ASP A 12 -4.73 -1.69 2.46
CA ASP A 12 -5.53 -2.88 2.13
C ASP A 12 -7.00 -2.71 2.52
N ARG A 13 -7.27 -2.13 3.70
CA ARG A 13 -8.63 -2.01 4.23
C ARG A 13 -9.38 -0.75 3.84
N VAL A 14 -8.67 0.35 3.59
CA VAL A 14 -9.29 1.68 3.45
C VAL A 14 -8.97 2.29 2.10
N ILE A 15 -7.69 2.49 1.79
CA ILE A 15 -7.29 3.36 0.67
C ILE A 15 -7.54 2.68 -0.68
N LEU A 16 -7.11 1.43 -0.88
CA LEU A 16 -7.32 0.71 -2.14
C LEU A 16 -8.80 0.46 -2.42
N PRO A 17 -9.62 0.00 -1.46
CA PRO A 17 -11.06 -0.14 -1.68
C PRO A 17 -11.75 1.20 -1.99
N ALA A 18 -11.35 2.30 -1.34
CA ALA A 18 -11.92 3.61 -1.62
C ALA A 18 -11.57 4.12 -3.02
N ALA A 19 -10.31 4.00 -3.43
CA ALA A 19 -9.86 4.39 -4.77
C ALA A 19 -10.53 3.55 -5.87
N GLN A 20 -10.72 2.25 -5.65
CA GLN A 20 -11.48 1.40 -6.58
C GLN A 20 -12.94 1.85 -6.71
N ARG A 21 -13.62 2.11 -5.59
CA ARG A 21 -15.00 2.64 -5.61
C ARG A 21 -15.11 3.98 -6.32
N ALA A 22 -14.08 4.83 -6.22
CA ALA A 22 -14.02 6.10 -6.93
C ALA A 22 -13.97 5.87 -8.45
N VAL A 23 -13.14 4.95 -8.94
CA VAL A 23 -13.13 4.54 -10.35
C VAL A 23 -14.48 4.00 -10.78
N ASP A 24 -15.08 3.08 -10.03
CA ASP A 24 -16.38 2.49 -10.38
C ASP A 24 -17.51 3.53 -10.43
N THR A 25 -17.43 4.54 -9.56
CA THR A 25 -18.40 5.64 -9.51
C THR A 25 -18.17 6.62 -10.67
N ALA A 26 -16.92 6.96 -10.96
CA ALA A 26 -16.56 7.83 -12.07
C ALA A 26 -16.97 7.22 -13.41
N THR A 27 -16.67 5.93 -13.63
CA THR A 27 -17.04 5.19 -14.84
C THR A 27 -18.54 5.16 -15.04
N ARG A 28 -19.33 4.79 -14.02
CA ARG A 28 -20.79 4.81 -14.10
C ARG A 28 -21.33 6.23 -14.34
N GLY A 29 -20.75 7.23 -13.70
CA GLY A 29 -21.09 8.64 -13.93
C GLY A 29 -20.85 9.07 -15.37
N PHE A 30 -19.74 8.66 -15.97
CA PHE A 30 -19.44 8.90 -17.38
C PHE A 30 -20.40 8.18 -18.33
N GLU A 31 -20.70 6.89 -18.07
CA GLU A 31 -21.69 6.12 -18.85
C GLU A 31 -23.09 6.73 -18.80
N MET A 32 -23.45 7.37 -17.68
CA MET A 32 -24.70 8.11 -17.52
C MET A 32 -24.66 9.55 -18.05
N GLY A 33 -23.53 10.02 -18.59
CA GLY A 33 -23.33 11.40 -19.04
C GLY A 33 -23.28 12.45 -17.91
N LYS A 34 -23.10 12.02 -16.66
CA LYS A 34 -23.04 12.89 -15.46
C LYS A 34 -21.63 13.40 -15.16
N PHE A 35 -20.60 12.71 -15.64
CA PHE A 35 -19.20 13.12 -15.53
C PHE A 35 -18.53 13.11 -16.91
N GLY A 36 -17.49 13.92 -17.06
CA GLY A 36 -16.60 13.86 -18.21
C GLY A 36 -15.63 12.68 -18.16
N PHE A 37 -14.94 12.44 -19.27
CA PHE A 37 -13.93 11.39 -19.35
C PHE A 37 -12.69 11.70 -18.49
N LEU A 38 -12.39 12.99 -18.26
CA LEU A 38 -11.24 13.38 -17.44
C LEU A 38 -11.42 12.97 -15.97
N GLU A 39 -12.63 13.00 -15.43
CA GLU A 39 -12.92 12.52 -14.07
C GLU A 39 -12.68 11.00 -13.94
N VAL A 40 -12.95 10.23 -15.00
CA VAL A 40 -12.61 8.80 -15.03
C VAL A 40 -11.10 8.60 -15.02
N LEU A 41 -10.37 9.36 -15.84
CA LEU A 41 -8.90 9.29 -15.89
C LEU A 41 -8.27 9.73 -14.56
N ASP A 42 -8.83 10.73 -13.89
CA ASP A 42 -8.35 11.18 -12.58
C ASP A 42 -8.53 10.09 -11.52
N ALA A 43 -9.73 9.50 -11.43
CA ALA A 43 -9.98 8.40 -10.50
C ALA A 43 -9.06 7.19 -10.76
N GLN A 44 -8.81 6.86 -12.04
CA GLN A 44 -7.87 5.80 -12.41
C GLN A 44 -6.45 6.14 -11.99
N ARG A 45 -6.00 7.38 -12.19
CA ARG A 45 -4.68 7.86 -11.75
C ARG A 45 -4.54 7.76 -10.23
N THR A 46 -5.57 8.13 -9.47
CA THR A 46 -5.59 7.97 -8.01
C THR A 46 -5.44 6.50 -7.61
N LEU A 47 -6.18 5.58 -8.24
CA LEU A 47 -6.06 4.14 -7.96
C LEU A 47 -4.66 3.59 -8.27
N ILE A 48 -4.07 4.01 -9.39
CA ILE A 48 -2.70 3.62 -9.75
C ILE A 48 -1.71 4.14 -8.71
N SER A 49 -1.83 5.40 -8.30
CA SER A 49 -0.97 5.98 -7.26
C SER A 49 -1.09 5.25 -5.92
N ALA A 50 -2.32 4.92 -5.50
CA ALA A 50 -2.56 4.17 -4.26
C ALA A 50 -1.94 2.76 -4.32
N ARG A 51 -2.00 2.07 -5.47
CA ARG A 51 -1.34 0.77 -5.67
C ARG A 51 0.17 0.87 -5.59
N SER A 52 0.77 1.90 -6.18
CA SER A 52 2.22 2.12 -6.10
C SER A 52 2.68 2.36 -4.66
N GLN A 53 1.97 3.20 -3.90
CA GLN A 53 2.29 3.48 -2.50
C GLN A 53 2.11 2.23 -1.62
N TYR A 54 1.07 1.43 -1.85
CA TYR A 54 0.91 0.16 -1.15
C TYR A 54 2.11 -0.79 -1.34
N LEU A 55 2.60 -0.92 -2.57
CA LEU A 55 3.77 -1.76 -2.88
C LEU A 55 5.04 -1.25 -2.19
N GLU A 56 5.21 0.07 -2.12
CA GLU A 56 6.33 0.70 -1.40
C GLU A 56 6.25 0.46 0.12
N SER A 57 5.07 0.60 0.72
CA SER A 57 4.84 0.28 2.13
C SER A 57 5.09 -1.20 2.41
N LEU A 58 4.71 -2.10 1.49
CA LEU A 58 4.93 -3.53 1.61
C LEU A 58 6.43 -3.89 1.55
N ALA A 59 7.17 -3.28 0.63
CA ALA A 59 8.62 -3.43 0.54
C ALA A 59 9.30 -2.97 1.83
N THR A 60 8.93 -1.77 2.30
CA THR A 60 9.45 -1.19 3.55
C THR A 60 9.15 -2.05 4.78
N ALA A 61 7.93 -2.61 4.87
CA ALA A 61 7.56 -3.52 5.94
C ALA A 61 8.38 -4.83 5.91
N THR A 62 8.66 -5.34 4.71
CA THR A 62 9.48 -6.54 4.52
C THR A 62 10.93 -6.29 4.93
N ASP A 63 11.53 -5.19 4.51
CA ASP A 63 12.90 -4.81 4.89
C ASP A 63 13.04 -4.62 6.41
N ALA A 64 12.04 -3.99 7.03
CA ALA A 64 12.02 -3.81 8.48
C ALA A 64 11.97 -5.15 9.23
N ARG A 65 11.29 -6.17 8.70
CA ARG A 65 11.26 -7.52 9.29
C ARG A 65 12.61 -8.22 9.16
N VAL A 66 13.22 -8.18 7.98
CA VAL A 66 14.55 -8.78 7.74
C VAL A 66 15.62 -8.13 8.62
N ALA A 67 15.54 -6.81 8.83
CA ALA A 67 16.46 -6.12 9.73
C ALA A 67 16.37 -6.62 11.18
N ILE A 68 15.17 -6.89 11.68
CA ILE A 68 14.96 -7.46 13.03
C ILE A 68 15.53 -8.87 13.12
N GLU A 69 15.28 -9.71 12.11
CA GLU A 69 15.81 -11.09 12.05
C GLU A 69 17.34 -11.10 12.06
N ARG A 70 17.99 -10.18 11.32
CA ARG A 70 19.45 -10.05 11.31
C ARG A 70 20.00 -9.68 12.69
N ILE A 71 19.43 -8.67 13.35
CA ILE A 71 19.86 -8.27 14.70
C ILE A 71 19.73 -9.44 15.67
N HIS A 72 18.62 -10.16 15.62
CA HIS A 72 18.40 -11.31 16.50
C HIS A 72 19.39 -12.47 16.21
N GLY A 73 19.65 -12.75 14.93
CA GLY A 73 20.65 -13.75 14.52
C GLY A 73 22.07 -13.39 14.96
N ASP A 74 22.46 -12.13 14.82
CA ASP A 74 23.76 -11.63 15.27
C ASP A 74 23.90 -11.75 16.80
N LEU A 75 22.89 -11.34 17.57
CA LEU A 75 22.89 -11.49 19.03
C LEU A 75 23.09 -12.94 19.47
N ASN A 76 22.38 -13.88 18.83
CA ASN A 76 22.55 -15.31 19.12
C ASN A 76 23.97 -15.78 18.77
N ARG A 77 24.56 -15.30 17.68
CA ARG A 77 25.95 -15.59 17.31
C ARG A 77 26.97 -15.08 18.33
N PHE A 78 26.77 -13.88 18.89
CA PHE A 78 27.63 -13.34 19.94
C PHE A 78 27.50 -14.12 21.25
N SER A 79 26.32 -14.66 21.57
CA SER A 79 26.11 -15.49 22.77
C SER A 79 26.70 -16.91 22.70
N LEU A 80 27.13 -17.36 21.51
CA LEU A 80 27.68 -18.70 21.27
C LEU A 80 29.21 -18.78 21.33
N ASN A 81 29.90 -17.74 21.83
CA ASN A 81 31.36 -17.74 21.99
C ASN A 81 31.75 -17.45 23.45
N PRO A 82 32.23 -18.44 24.23
CA PRO A 82 32.85 -18.22 25.55
C PRO A 82 34.25 -17.63 25.46
#